data_AF-A0A242MX36-F1
#
_entry.id   AF-A0A242MX36-F1
#
_cell.length_a   1.000
_cell.length_b   1.000
_cell.length_c   1.000
_cell.angle_alpha   90.00
_cell.angle_beta   90.00
_cell.angle_gamma   90.00
#
_symmetry.space_group_name_H-M   'P 1'
#
loop_
_entity.id
_entity.type
_entity.pdbx_description
1 polymer ?
#
loop_
_entity_poly.entity_id
_entity_poly.type
_entity_poly.pdbx_seq_one_letter_code
_entity_poly.pdbx_strand_id
1 'polypeptide(L)'
;MSAVQRIWRKRGIKPQRLERHMVSKAWCRTRHPVAKTARQSCCQTLLQACAAFKPGKIVTDQLRGYPAAKAEIPELANVKHVFVKAAARLNNRAENSHQPTRERERRMRGFRDPKRTQKFLSCFGPIRELFALKRHLLRASLHRKQLAVQFVAWREFAQNPSTAF
;
A
#
# COMPACT_ATOMS: atom_id res chain seq x y z
N MET A 1 -11.91 -12.75 4.77
CA MET A 1 -12.27 -11.33 4.50
C MET A 1 -11.99 -10.54 5.76
N SER A 2 -11.14 -9.51 5.71
CA SER A 2 -10.75 -8.76 6.91
C SER A 2 -11.91 -7.94 7.46
N ALA A 3 -11.95 -7.71 8.78
CA ALA A 3 -12.99 -6.91 9.45
C ALA A 3 -13.16 -5.52 8.80
N VAL A 4 -12.07 -4.95 8.32
CA VAL A 4 -12.02 -3.69 7.58
C VAL A 4 -12.84 -3.78 6.28
N GLN A 5 -12.71 -4.84 5.48
CA GLN A 5 -13.49 -5.00 4.24
C GLN A 5 -15.00 -5.07 4.49
N ARG A 6 -15.42 -5.62 5.64
CA ARG A 6 -16.84 -5.72 6.03
C ARG A 6 -17.44 -4.37 6.42
N ILE A 7 -16.65 -3.51 7.09
CA ILE A 7 -17.03 -2.14 7.45
C ILE A 7 -17.20 -1.25 6.21
N TRP A 8 -16.32 -1.40 5.22
CA TRP A 8 -16.35 -0.61 3.98
C TRP A 8 -17.58 -0.93 3.13
N ARG A 9 -18.00 -2.20 3.11
CA ARG A 9 -19.24 -2.64 2.44
C ARG A 9 -20.50 -2.12 3.15
N LYS A 10 -20.52 -2.15 4.48
CA LYS A 10 -21.65 -1.66 5.30
C LYS A 10 -21.88 -0.14 5.17
N ARG A 11 -20.83 0.65 4.93
CA ARG A 11 -20.93 2.13 4.87
C ARG A 11 -21.15 2.70 3.47
N GLY A 12 -21.37 1.86 2.44
CA GLY A 12 -21.62 2.32 1.07
C GLY A 12 -20.47 3.12 0.45
N ILE A 13 -19.27 3.06 1.03
CA ILE A 13 -18.06 3.75 0.54
C ILE A 13 -17.57 2.99 -0.69
N LYS A 14 -18.02 3.41 -1.88
CA LYS A 14 -17.49 2.89 -3.14
C LYS A 14 -15.99 3.21 -3.20
N PRO A 15 -15.11 2.24 -3.51
CA PRO A 15 -13.71 2.53 -3.77
C PRO A 15 -13.64 3.41 -5.02
N GLN A 16 -13.59 4.72 -4.82
CA GLN A 16 -13.53 5.69 -5.90
C GLN A 16 -12.20 5.53 -6.64
N ARG A 17 -12.29 4.91 -7.82
CA ARG A 17 -11.39 5.07 -8.96
C ARG A 17 -9.91 4.90 -8.62
N LEU A 18 -9.53 3.67 -8.25
CA LEU A 18 -8.14 3.19 -8.22
C LEU A 18 -7.68 2.79 -9.65
N GLU A 19 -8.00 3.61 -10.65
CA GLU A 19 -7.64 3.30 -12.03
C GLU A 19 -6.17 3.66 -12.31
N ARG A 20 -5.50 2.68 -12.91
CA ARG A 20 -4.27 2.77 -13.72
C ARG A 20 -2.99 3.07 -12.94
N HIS A 21 -2.32 2.03 -12.44
CA HIS A 21 -0.95 2.01 -11.89
C HIS A 21 -0.88 2.24 -10.38
N MET A 22 -1.01 1.17 -9.58
CA MET A 22 -0.69 1.25 -8.15
C MET A 22 0.32 0.20 -7.71
N VAL A 23 1.21 0.71 -6.87
CA VAL A 23 2.52 0.18 -6.51
C VAL A 23 2.44 -0.42 -5.12
N SER A 24 3.21 -1.50 -5.02
CA SER A 24 3.71 -2.24 -3.88
C SER A 24 3.51 -1.60 -2.50
N LYS A 25 2.80 -2.34 -1.62
CA LYS A 25 3.00 -2.28 -0.18
C LYS A 25 3.80 -3.51 0.22
N ALA A 26 5.12 -3.36 0.30
CA ALA A 26 6.02 -4.02 1.23
C ALA A 26 7.44 -3.79 0.68
N TRP A 27 8.33 -3.15 1.44
CA TRP A 27 9.70 -3.66 1.53
C TRP A 27 10.50 -3.05 2.68
N CYS A 28 11.16 -3.97 3.39
CA CYS A 28 12.20 -3.76 4.38
C CYS A 28 13.55 -3.91 3.69
N ARG A 29 14.50 -3.02 3.99
CA ARG A 29 15.79 -2.91 3.30
C ARG A 29 16.80 -3.87 3.93
N THR A 30 16.98 -5.06 3.35
CA THR A 30 18.12 -5.95 3.66
C THR A 30 18.76 -6.46 2.37
N ARG A 31 20.02 -6.08 2.12
CA ARG A 31 20.89 -6.66 1.08
C ARG A 31 21.42 -7.99 1.62
N HIS A 32 20.92 -9.12 1.12
CA HIS A 32 21.48 -10.50 1.08
C HIS A 32 20.35 -11.45 0.54
N PRO A 33 20.58 -12.75 0.20
CA PRO A 33 20.00 -13.47 -0.95
C PRO A 33 18.47 -13.66 -1.02
N VAL A 34 17.72 -13.12 -0.06
CA VAL A 34 16.25 -13.02 0.04
C VAL A 34 15.61 -12.14 -1.05
N ALA A 35 16.40 -11.59 -1.97
CA ALA A 35 15.97 -10.53 -2.88
C ALA A 35 15.00 -11.01 -3.98
N LYS A 36 14.96 -12.30 -4.35
CA LYS A 36 13.99 -12.83 -5.33
C LYS A 36 12.66 -13.17 -4.65
N THR A 37 12.70 -13.98 -3.59
CA THR A 37 11.52 -14.42 -2.83
C THR A 37 10.72 -13.24 -2.28
N ALA A 38 11.40 -12.23 -1.74
CA ALA A 38 10.72 -11.04 -1.24
C ALA A 38 10.17 -10.14 -2.37
N ARG A 39 10.73 -10.21 -3.60
CA ARG A 39 10.14 -9.54 -4.79
C ARG A 39 8.92 -10.31 -5.32
N GLN A 40 8.93 -11.64 -5.25
CA GLN A 40 7.76 -12.48 -5.58
C GLN A 40 6.60 -12.22 -4.63
N SER A 41 6.86 -12.25 -3.33
CA SER A 41 5.85 -11.92 -2.32
C SER A 41 5.27 -10.52 -2.54
N CYS A 42 6.11 -9.54 -2.91
CA CYS A 42 5.66 -8.21 -3.31
C CYS A 42 4.74 -8.24 -4.54
N CYS A 43 5.10 -8.97 -5.59
CA CYS A 43 4.26 -9.13 -6.79
C CYS A 43 2.93 -9.82 -6.48
N GLN A 44 2.91 -10.86 -5.65
CA GLN A 44 1.69 -11.54 -5.21
C GLN A 44 0.80 -10.63 -4.36
N THR A 45 1.38 -9.90 -3.41
CA THR A 45 0.65 -8.92 -2.59
C THR A 45 0.00 -7.85 -3.47
N LEU A 46 0.71 -7.40 -4.51
CA LEU A 46 0.20 -6.47 -5.50
C LEU A 46 -0.97 -7.05 -6.29
N LEU A 47 -0.89 -8.30 -6.71
CA LEU A 47 -1.97 -8.98 -7.43
C LEU A 47 -3.20 -9.14 -6.56
N GLN A 48 -3.04 -9.52 -5.29
CA GLN A 48 -4.13 -9.61 -4.32
C GLN A 48 -4.78 -8.26 -4.07
N ALA A 49 -3.98 -7.19 -3.93
CA ALA A 49 -4.50 -5.83 -3.80
C ALA A 49 -5.24 -5.35 -5.06
N CYS A 50 -4.83 -5.86 -6.22
CA CYS A 50 -5.41 -5.58 -7.53
C CYS A 50 -6.33 -6.72 -8.01
N ALA A 51 -6.90 -7.55 -7.12
CA ALA A 51 -7.69 -8.72 -7.52
C ALA A 51 -8.89 -8.38 -8.43
N ALA A 52 -9.37 -7.13 -8.38
CA ALA A 52 -10.42 -6.62 -9.26
C ALA A 52 -9.94 -6.19 -10.66
N PHE A 53 -8.63 -5.99 -10.87
CA PHE A 53 -8.06 -5.52 -12.13
C PHE A 53 -6.64 -6.05 -12.36
N LYS A 54 -6.47 -6.89 -13.39
CA LYS A 54 -5.15 -7.37 -13.80
C LYS A 54 -4.35 -6.24 -14.45
N PRO A 55 -3.14 -5.90 -13.96
CA PRO A 55 -2.35 -4.82 -14.53
C PRO A 55 -1.84 -5.19 -15.93
N GLY A 56 -2.05 -4.34 -16.94
CA GLY A 56 -1.50 -4.57 -18.29
C GLY A 56 0.01 -4.37 -18.40
N LYS A 57 0.60 -3.58 -17.49
CA LYS A 57 2.03 -3.26 -17.46
C LYS A 57 2.53 -3.12 -16.03
N ILE A 58 3.69 -3.69 -15.73
CA ILE A 58 4.42 -3.51 -14.48
C ILE A 58 5.70 -2.73 -14.77
N VAL A 59 5.92 -1.69 -13.99
CA VAL A 59 7.12 -0.84 -14.06
C VAL A 59 7.93 -1.00 -12.78
N THR A 60 9.18 -1.41 -12.90
CA THR A 60 10.09 -1.57 -11.74
C THR A 60 11.44 -0.90 -12.00
N ASP A 61 12.23 -0.78 -10.94
CA ASP A 61 13.65 -0.47 -11.06
C ASP A 61 14.39 -1.53 -11.90
N GLN A 62 15.63 -1.20 -12.30
CA GLN A 62 16.47 -2.06 -13.15
C GLN A 62 17.10 -3.25 -12.39
N LEU A 63 16.53 -3.64 -11.26
CA LEU A 63 17.06 -4.76 -10.48
C LEU A 63 16.64 -6.10 -11.10
N ARG A 64 17.64 -6.94 -11.40
CA ARG A 64 17.48 -8.23 -12.08
C ARG A 64 16.58 -9.25 -11.38
N GLY A 65 16.26 -9.07 -10.09
CA GLY A 65 15.38 -10.01 -9.40
C GLY A 65 13.88 -9.77 -9.62
N TYR A 66 13.45 -8.64 -10.19
CA TYR A 66 12.03 -8.45 -10.56
C TYR A 66 11.61 -9.30 -11.76
N PRO A 67 12.38 -9.37 -12.87
CA PRO A 67 12.11 -10.32 -13.95
C PRO A 67 12.06 -11.77 -13.47
N ALA A 68 13.04 -12.18 -12.65
CA ALA A 68 13.09 -13.52 -12.08
C ALA A 68 11.90 -13.82 -11.16
N ALA A 69 11.43 -12.83 -10.40
CA ALA A 69 10.24 -12.95 -9.57
C ALA A 69 8.96 -13.06 -10.41
N LYS A 70 8.83 -12.25 -11.46
CA LYS A 70 7.68 -12.26 -12.37
C LYS A 70 7.54 -13.58 -13.11
N ALA A 71 8.65 -14.21 -13.51
CA ALA A 71 8.65 -15.47 -14.25
C ALA A 71 7.97 -16.62 -13.48
N GLU A 72 8.01 -16.60 -12.15
CA GLU A 72 7.40 -17.63 -11.31
C GLU A 72 5.93 -17.35 -10.94
N ILE A 73 5.37 -16.23 -11.40
CA ILE A 73 3.98 -15.86 -11.10
C ILE A 73 3.15 -16.02 -12.38
N PRO A 74 2.35 -17.10 -12.51
CA PRO A 74 1.61 -17.41 -13.74
C PRO A 74 0.63 -16.30 -14.13
N GLU A 75 0.02 -15.66 -13.12
CA GLU A 75 -0.90 -14.55 -13.28
C GLU A 75 -0.25 -13.36 -14.01
N LEU A 76 1.08 -13.20 -13.92
CA LEU A 76 1.83 -12.12 -14.57
C LEU A 76 2.46 -12.50 -15.90
N ALA A 77 2.22 -13.71 -16.42
CA ALA A 77 2.80 -14.18 -17.69
C ALA A 77 2.50 -13.18 -18.83
N ASN A 78 1.23 -12.79 -18.98
CA ASN A 78 0.77 -11.88 -20.05
C ASN A 78 0.98 -10.39 -19.75
N VAL A 79 1.61 -10.04 -18.63
CA VAL A 79 1.81 -8.65 -18.22
C VAL A 79 3.15 -8.14 -18.75
N LYS A 80 3.14 -7.00 -19.45
CA LYS A 80 4.39 -6.41 -19.97
C LYS A 80 5.23 -5.87 -18.80
N HIS A 81 6.45 -6.38 -18.65
CA HIS A 81 7.41 -5.83 -17.68
C HIS A 81 8.29 -4.79 -18.36
N VAL A 82 8.38 -3.60 -17.75
CA VAL A 82 9.17 -2.49 -18.28
C VAL A 82 10.04 -1.93 -17.19
N PHE A 83 11.34 -1.79 -17.47
CA PHE A 83 12.24 -1.10 -16.59
C PHE A 83 12.05 0.42 -16.68
N VAL A 84 12.15 1.11 -15.55
CA VAL A 84 12.20 2.58 -15.53
C VAL A 84 13.46 3.02 -16.26
N LYS A 85 13.29 3.84 -17.31
CA LYS A 85 14.37 4.67 -17.85
C LYS A 85 14.54 5.86 -16.91
N ALA A 86 15.77 6.17 -16.49
CA ALA A 86 16.04 7.20 -15.48
C ALA A 86 15.39 8.56 -15.79
N ALA A 87 15.30 8.94 -17.08
CA ALA A 87 14.66 10.17 -17.53
C ALA A 87 13.13 10.19 -17.41
N ALA A 88 12.46 9.04 -17.32
CA ALA A 88 11.01 8.93 -17.52
C ALA A 88 10.18 9.04 -16.23
N ARG A 89 10.80 9.08 -15.04
CA ARG A 89 10.12 9.27 -13.73
C ARG A 89 8.91 8.33 -13.49
N LEU A 90 8.88 7.17 -14.14
CA LEU A 90 7.71 6.28 -14.15
C LEU A 90 7.48 5.58 -12.80
N ASN A 91 8.47 5.55 -11.92
CA ASN A 91 8.34 5.09 -10.53
C ASN A 91 7.98 6.22 -9.54
N ASN A 92 7.74 7.45 -9.97
CA ASN A 92 7.43 8.54 -9.03
C ASN A 92 6.16 8.24 -8.22
N ARG A 93 5.15 7.61 -8.82
CA ARG A 93 3.94 7.22 -8.08
C ARG A 93 4.23 6.13 -7.03
N ALA A 94 5.17 5.25 -7.35
CA ALA A 94 5.72 4.25 -6.44
C ALA A 94 6.42 4.94 -5.26
N GLU A 95 7.38 5.81 -5.54
CA GLU A 95 8.16 6.49 -4.50
C GLU A 95 7.30 7.44 -3.65
N ASN A 96 6.35 8.14 -4.27
CA ASN A 96 5.46 9.07 -3.57
C ASN A 96 4.48 8.33 -2.64
N SER A 97 4.07 7.11 -2.96
CA SER A 97 3.22 6.32 -2.06
C SER A 97 3.96 5.93 -0.77
N HIS A 98 5.30 5.82 -0.83
CA HIS A 98 6.14 5.50 0.31
C HIS A 98 6.52 6.70 1.17
N GLN A 99 6.46 7.92 0.64
CA GLN A 99 6.88 9.12 1.38
C GLN A 99 6.24 9.25 2.77
N PRO A 100 4.92 9.08 2.95
CA PRO A 100 4.28 9.27 4.26
C PRO A 100 4.72 8.22 5.29
N THR A 101 4.95 7.00 4.84
CA THR A 101 5.48 5.93 5.69
C THR A 101 6.91 6.22 6.11
N ARG A 102 7.76 6.64 5.16
CA ARG A 102 9.15 7.04 5.44
C ARG A 102 9.22 8.27 6.35
N GLU A 103 8.36 9.26 6.15
CA GLU A 103 8.29 10.46 6.99
C GLU A 103 7.92 10.10 8.43
N ARG A 104 6.92 9.24 8.60
CA ARG A 104 6.51 8.78 9.94
C ARG A 104 7.61 7.98 10.62
N GLU A 105 8.25 7.05 9.90
CA GLU A 105 9.40 6.29 10.41
C GLU A 105 10.54 7.21 10.85
N ARG A 106 10.88 8.22 10.05
CA ARG A 106 11.91 9.22 10.40
C ARG A 106 11.54 10.01 11.65
N ARG A 107 10.28 10.46 11.78
CA ARG A 107 9.80 11.13 13.01
C ARG A 107 9.89 10.24 14.23
N MET A 108 9.77 8.92 14.06
CA MET A 108 9.93 7.93 15.12
C MET A 108 11.39 7.53 15.38
N ARG A 109 12.37 8.19 14.75
CA ARG A 109 13.81 7.89 14.82
C ARG A 109 14.17 6.46 14.35
N GLY A 110 13.37 5.91 13.44
CA GLY A 110 13.55 4.56 12.92
C GLY A 110 13.21 3.46 13.94
N PHE A 111 13.19 2.22 13.46
CA PHE A 111 12.95 1.04 14.28
C PHE A 111 14.24 0.23 14.41
N ARG A 112 14.62 -0.10 15.66
CA ARG A 112 15.78 -0.96 15.93
C ARG A 112 15.48 -2.45 15.71
N ASP A 113 14.20 -2.84 15.81
CA ASP A 113 13.72 -4.22 15.71
C ASP A 113 12.85 -4.42 14.46
N PRO A 114 13.20 -5.36 13.55
CA PRO A 114 12.41 -5.72 12.38
C PRO A 114 10.96 -6.11 12.70
N LYS A 115 10.70 -6.81 13.82
CA LYS A 115 9.32 -7.22 14.19
C LYS A 115 8.45 -6.00 14.46
N ARG A 116 9.01 -4.98 15.11
CA ARG A 116 8.33 -3.72 15.38
C ARG A 116 8.06 -2.94 14.10
N THR A 117 9.00 -2.92 13.16
CA THR A 117 8.80 -2.35 11.83
C THR A 117 7.65 -3.02 11.10
N GLN A 118 7.60 -4.36 11.11
CA GLN A 118 6.55 -5.10 10.42
C GLN A 118 5.16 -4.80 11.01
N LYS A 119 5.03 -4.80 12.34
CA LYS A 119 3.80 -4.40 13.05
C LYS A 119 3.39 -2.96 12.74
N PHE A 120 4.36 -2.06 12.66
CA PHE A 120 4.10 -0.68 12.28
C PHE A 120 3.57 -0.60 10.85
N LEU A 121 4.25 -1.24 9.88
CA LEU A 121 3.85 -1.22 8.47
C LEU A 121 2.48 -1.86 8.24
N SER A 122 2.13 -2.93 8.96
CA SER A 122 0.83 -3.60 8.85
C SER A 122 -0.33 -2.70 9.30
N CYS A 123 -0.14 -1.93 10.38
CA CYS A 123 -1.20 -1.07 10.93
C CYS A 123 -1.23 0.32 10.29
N PHE A 124 -0.07 0.88 9.92
CA PHE A 124 0.04 2.26 9.46
C PHE A 124 -0.67 2.51 8.13
N GLY A 125 -0.63 1.54 7.21
CA GLY A 125 -1.29 1.66 5.91
C GLY A 125 -2.80 1.90 6.02
N PRO A 126 -3.56 1.01 6.69
CA PRO A 126 -5.00 1.20 6.93
C PRO A 126 -5.34 2.47 7.70
N ILE A 127 -4.58 2.81 8.74
CA ILE A 127 -4.78 4.03 9.53
C ILE A 127 -4.65 5.26 8.63
N ARG A 128 -3.58 5.32 7.83
CA ARG A 128 -3.38 6.45 6.92
C ARG A 128 -4.50 6.55 5.90
N GLU A 129 -4.96 5.45 5.32
CA GLU A 129 -6.05 5.46 4.35
C GLU A 129 -7.33 6.05 4.94
N LEU A 130 -7.66 5.72 6.20
CA LEU A 130 -8.83 6.24 6.91
C LEU A 130 -8.81 7.78 7.02
N PHE A 131 -7.62 8.35 7.24
CA PHE A 131 -7.45 9.79 7.44
C PHE A 131 -6.95 10.54 6.19
N ALA A 132 -6.65 9.84 5.08
CA ALA A 132 -6.17 10.42 3.83
C ALA A 132 -7.31 11.06 3.01
N LEU A 133 -8.09 11.92 3.65
CA LEU A 133 -9.14 12.71 3.00
C LEU A 133 -8.49 13.70 2.03
N LYS A 134 -9.04 13.82 0.82
CA LYS A 134 -8.54 14.74 -0.21
C LYS A 134 -8.93 16.17 0.14
N ARG A 135 -8.25 16.76 1.12
CA ARG A 135 -8.53 18.11 1.66
C ARG A 135 -8.68 19.18 0.57
N HIS A 136 -7.89 19.08 -0.49
CA HIS A 136 -7.88 20.01 -1.63
C HIS A 136 -9.13 19.93 -2.52
N LEU A 137 -9.91 18.84 -2.44
CA LEU A 137 -11.16 18.68 -3.19
C LEU A 137 -12.40 19.04 -2.35
N LEU A 138 -12.23 19.35 -1.07
CA LEU A 138 -13.33 19.48 -0.12
C LEU A 138 -13.41 20.90 0.45
N ARG A 139 -14.62 21.42 0.58
CA ARG A 139 -14.87 22.63 1.39
C ARG A 139 -14.54 22.33 2.86
N ALA A 140 -14.06 23.34 3.59
CA ALA A 140 -13.57 23.16 4.96
C ALA A 140 -14.62 22.54 5.91
N SER A 141 -15.89 22.94 5.78
CA SER A 141 -17.01 22.39 6.56
C SER A 141 -17.22 20.90 6.31
N LEU A 142 -17.24 20.48 5.04
CA LEU A 142 -17.39 19.08 4.66
C LEU A 142 -16.21 18.23 5.12
N HIS A 143 -14.99 18.75 4.97
CA HIS A 143 -13.79 18.08 5.45
C HIS A 143 -13.83 17.81 6.96
N ARG A 144 -14.25 18.80 7.77
CA ARG A 144 -14.42 18.63 9.22
C ARG A 144 -15.47 17.58 9.57
N LYS A 145 -16.62 17.58 8.88
CA LYS A 145 -17.67 16.56 9.06
C LYS A 145 -17.15 15.16 8.76
N GLN A 146 -16.45 14.99 7.64
CA GLN A 146 -15.85 13.71 7.27
C GLN A 146 -14.79 13.26 8.28
N LEU A 147 -13.91 14.17 8.71
CA LEU A 147 -12.92 13.87 9.75
C LEU A 147 -13.59 13.41 11.05
N ALA A 148 -14.65 14.09 11.50
CA ALA A 148 -15.36 13.72 12.72
C ALA A 148 -15.90 12.28 12.63
N VAL A 149 -16.50 11.90 11.50
CA VAL A 149 -16.97 10.53 11.25
C VAL A 149 -15.82 9.52 11.29
N GLN A 150 -14.67 9.83 10.68
CA GLN A 150 -13.50 8.94 10.72
C GLN A 150 -12.92 8.80 12.13
N PHE A 151 -12.94 9.87 12.93
CA PHE A 151 -12.51 9.83 14.34
C PHE A 151 -13.41 8.95 15.19
N VAL A 152 -14.73 9.00 15.00
CA VAL A 152 -15.66 8.10 15.70
C VAL A 152 -15.36 6.65 15.32
N ALA A 153 -15.22 6.36 14.02
CA ALA A 153 -14.87 5.02 13.53
C ALA A 153 -13.55 4.51 14.11
N TRP A 154 -12.55 5.39 14.24
CA TRP A 154 -11.27 5.06 14.83
C TRP A 154 -11.39 4.74 16.32
N ARG A 155 -12.18 5.50 17.07
CA ARG A 155 -12.41 5.23 18.50
C ARG A 155 -13.10 3.89 18.72
N GLU A 156 -14.12 3.57 17.93
CA GLU A 156 -14.80 2.27 17.97
C GLU A 156 -13.82 1.11 17.73
N PHE A 157 -12.92 1.27 16.75
CA PHE A 157 -11.88 0.28 16.46
C PHE A 157 -10.87 0.15 17.60
N ALA A 158 -10.44 1.26 18.18
CA ALA A 158 -9.45 1.27 19.26
C ALA A 158 -10.00 0.74 20.60
N GLN A 159 -11.30 0.87 20.85
CA GLN A 159 -11.95 0.42 22.08
C GLN A 159 -12.28 -1.08 22.08
N ASN A 160 -12.35 -1.72 20.90
CA ASN A 160 -12.65 -3.16 20.77
C ASN A 160 -11.48 -3.93 20.11
N PRO A 161 -10.35 -4.11 20.82
CA PRO A 161 -9.17 -4.78 20.28
C PRO A 161 -9.40 -6.26 19.93
N SER A 162 -10.44 -6.89 20.48
CA SER A 162 -10.80 -8.31 20.23
C SER A 162 -11.25 -8.60 18.79
N THR A 163 -11.48 -7.56 17.98
CA THR A 163 -11.79 -7.67 16.54
C THR A 163 -10.61 -7.33 15.63
N ALA A 164 -9.43 -7.02 16.20
CA ALA A 164 -8.35 -6.34 15.50
C ALA A 164 -7.22 -7.24 14.95
N PHE A 165 -7.21 -8.56 15.19
CA PHE A 165 -6.25 -9.48 14.60
C PHE A 165 -6.87 -10.83 14.25
#